data_AF-A0A7C4Y0D4-F1
#
_entry.id   AF-A0A7C4Y0D4-F1
#
_cell.length_a   1.000
_cell.length_b   1.000
_cell.length_c   1.000
_cell.angle_alpha   90.00
_cell.angle_beta   90.00
_cell.angle_gamma   90.00
#
_symmetry.space_group_name_H-M   'P 1'
#
loop_
_entity.id
_entity.type
_entity.pdbx_description
1 polymer ?
#
loop_
_entity_poly.entity_id
_entity_poly.type
_entity_poly.pdbx_seq_one_letter_code
_entity_poly.pdbx_strand_id
1 'polypeptide(L)'
;MRKDSTYVIEIKRAIRDFINNLDAMGCSGELNSDGVKAIARILKLLNRSGMRSEAKMLERRLKRRDDVGVIMGLLLQLEEKLS
;
A
#
# COMPACT_ATOMS: atom_id res chain seq x y z
N MET A 1 -9.06 22.07 9.98
CA MET A 1 -9.04 20.59 9.87
C MET A 1 -9.41 20.23 8.42
N ARG A 2 -8.91 19.13 7.82
CA ARG A 2 -9.49 18.40 6.64
C ARG A 2 -8.63 18.15 5.39
N LYS A 3 -7.29 18.31 5.38
CA LYS A 3 -6.47 17.67 4.30
C LYS A 3 -5.90 16.33 4.76
N ASP A 4 -5.33 16.29 5.96
CA ASP A 4 -4.73 15.06 6.49
C ASP A 4 -5.77 13.96 6.68
N SER A 5 -6.97 14.31 7.16
CA SER A 5 -8.06 13.36 7.36
C SER A 5 -8.59 12.75 6.06
N THR A 6 -8.55 13.47 4.93
CA THR A 6 -9.00 12.95 3.63
C THR A 6 -8.00 11.94 3.08
N TYR A 7 -6.70 12.25 3.15
CA TYR A 7 -5.67 11.32 2.67
C TYR A 7 -5.62 10.05 3.51
N VAL A 8 -5.79 10.13 4.84
CA VAL A 8 -5.87 8.94 5.70
C VAL A 8 -7.00 8.01 5.27
N ILE A 9 -8.19 8.56 5.00
CA ILE A 9 -9.34 7.76 4.53
C ILE A 9 -9.05 7.12 3.16
N GLU A 10 -8.46 7.87 2.23
CA GLU A 10 -8.10 7.36 0.90
C GLU A 10 -7.02 6.27 0.97
N ILE A 11 -6.02 6.41 1.85
CA ILE A 11 -4.99 5.39 2.06
C ILE A 11 -5.64 4.11 2.58
N LYS A 12 -6.49 4.20 3.61
CA LYS A 12 -7.21 3.03 4.14
C LYS A 12 -8.03 2.32 3.07
N ARG A 13 -8.78 3.09 2.26
CA ARG A 13 -9.55 2.52 1.14
C ARG A 13 -8.64 1.81 0.14
N ALA A 14 -7.55 2.45 -0.29
CA ALA A 14 -6.62 1.85 -1.23
C ALA A 14 -5.96 0.58 -0.69
N ILE A 15 -5.65 0.51 0.61
CA ILE A 15 -5.13 -0.69 1.27
C ILE A 15 -6.18 -1.80 1.28
N ARG A 16 -7.41 -1.52 1.68
CA ARG A 16 -8.50 -2.50 1.68
C ARG A 16 -8.82 -3.01 0.28
N ASP A 17 -8.86 -2.12 -0.70
CA ASP A 17 -9.07 -2.48 -2.11
C ASP A 17 -7.98 -3.45 -2.57
N PHE A 18 -6.73 -3.21 -2.21
CA PHE A 18 -5.63 -4.12 -2.51
C PHE A 18 -5.80 -5.48 -1.82
N ILE A 19 -6.09 -5.50 -0.52
CA ILE A 19 -6.26 -6.74 0.25
C ILE A 19 -7.42 -7.58 -0.28
N ASN A 20 -8.56 -6.95 -0.57
CA ASN A 20 -9.75 -7.63 -1.07
C ASN A 20 -9.57 -8.19 -2.49
N ASN A 21 -8.62 -7.66 -3.25
CA ASN A 21 -8.33 -8.10 -4.62
C ASN A 21 -6.97 -8.80 -4.74
N LEU A 22 -6.40 -9.25 -3.62
CA LEU A 22 -5.04 -9.81 -3.57
C LEU A 22 -4.90 -11.01 -4.50
N ASP A 23 -5.89 -11.90 -4.53
CA ASP A 23 -5.87 -13.10 -5.39
C ASP A 23 -5.83 -12.75 -6.88
N ALA A 24 -6.42 -11.62 -7.28
CA ALA A 24 -6.38 -11.12 -8.66
C ALA A 24 -5.11 -10.30 -8.96
N MET A 25 -4.41 -9.82 -7.94
CA MET A 25 -3.22 -8.96 -8.04
C MET A 25 -1.91 -9.72 -7.81
N GLY A 26 -1.98 -10.95 -7.28
CA GLY A 26 -0.86 -11.86 -7.09
C GLY A 26 -0.75 -12.88 -8.23
N CYS A 27 0.49 -13.28 -8.55
CA CYS A 27 0.80 -14.40 -9.44
C CYS A 27 2.05 -15.09 -8.91
N SER A 28 1.94 -16.38 -8.52
CA SER A 28 3.06 -17.19 -8.02
C SER A 28 3.87 -16.56 -6.86
N GLY A 29 3.21 -15.83 -5.95
CA GLY A 29 3.86 -15.18 -4.81
C GLY A 29 4.43 -13.79 -5.11
N GLU A 30 4.35 -13.32 -6.36
CA GLU A 30 4.74 -11.97 -6.77
C GLU A 30 3.53 -11.12 -7.17
N LEU A 31 3.70 -9.79 -7.19
CA LEU A 31 2.67 -8.90 -7.72
C LEU A 31 2.69 -8.92 -9.25
N ASN A 32 1.52 -9.09 -9.85
CA ASN A 32 1.33 -8.82 -11.27
C ASN A 32 1.30 -7.30 -11.54
N SER A 33 1.10 -6.92 -12.80
CA SER A 33 1.11 -5.50 -13.19
C SER A 33 0.07 -4.65 -12.47
N ASP A 34 -1.09 -5.21 -12.11
CA ASP A 34 -2.16 -4.50 -11.43
C ASP A 34 -1.90 -4.39 -9.93
N GLY A 35 -1.32 -5.42 -9.33
CA GLY A 35 -0.77 -5.35 -7.97
C GLY A 35 0.27 -4.23 -7.83
N VAL A 36 1.21 -4.14 -8.78
CA VAL A 36 2.23 -3.06 -8.79
C VAL A 36 1.58 -1.68 -8.91
N LYS A 37 0.58 -1.51 -9.78
CA LYS A 37 -0.17 -0.24 -9.92
C LYS A 37 -0.91 0.13 -8.64
N ALA A 38 -1.52 -0.85 -7.97
CA ALA A 38 -2.23 -0.63 -6.71
C ALA A 38 -1.27 -0.17 -5.60
N ILE A 39 -0.10 -0.82 -5.47
CA ILE A 39 0.95 -0.36 -4.54
C ILE A 39 1.43 1.05 -4.91
N ALA A 40 1.64 1.35 -6.19
CA ALA A 40 2.06 2.67 -6.64
C ALA A 40 1.03 3.77 -6.27
N ARG A 41 -0.27 3.45 -6.31
CA ARG A 41 -1.34 4.34 -5.84
C ARG A 41 -1.23 4.60 -4.33
N ILE A 42 -1.02 3.56 -3.51
CA ILE A 42 -0.83 3.69 -2.06
C ILE A 42 0.40 4.56 -1.75
N LEU A 43 1.52 4.33 -2.44
CA LEU A 43 2.74 5.13 -2.31
C LEU A 43 2.50 6.62 -2.59
N LYS A 44 1.73 6.93 -3.64
CA LYS A 44 1.41 8.32 -4.00
C LYS A 44 0.57 8.99 -2.90
N LEU A 45 -0.37 8.28 -2.30
CA LEU A 45 -1.20 8.78 -1.22
C LEU A 45 -0.39 9.01 0.06
N LEU A 46 0.48 8.06 0.43
CA LEU A 46 1.38 8.21 1.59
C LEU A 46 2.32 9.42 1.46
N ASN A 47 2.87 9.65 0.26
CA ASN A 47 3.70 10.83 0.03
C ASN A 47 2.91 12.14 0.16
N ARG A 48 1.65 12.14 -0.28
CA ARG A 48 0.75 13.32 -0.19
C ARG A 48 0.25 13.58 1.23
N SER A 49 0.12 12.55 2.06
CA SER A 49 -0.26 12.68 3.48
C SER A 49 0.92 13.04 4.40
N GLY A 50 2.15 13.12 3.88
CA GLY A 50 3.35 13.37 4.69
C GLY A 50 3.97 12.12 5.33
N MET A 51 3.39 10.94 5.12
CA MET A 51 3.89 9.63 5.58
C MET A 51 5.05 9.11 4.72
N ARG A 52 6.08 9.95 4.58
CA ARG A 52 7.23 9.70 3.69
C ARG A 52 8.09 8.51 4.13
N SER A 53 8.08 8.19 5.42
CA SER A 53 8.83 7.04 5.96
C SER A 53 8.19 5.73 5.50
N GLU A 54 6.88 5.63 5.66
CA GLU A 54 6.05 4.51 5.24
C GLU A 54 6.09 4.33 3.73
N ALA A 55 6.01 5.43 2.99
CA ALA A 55 6.19 5.40 1.53
C ALA A 55 7.55 4.82 1.14
N LYS A 56 8.65 5.27 1.76
CA LYS A 56 10.00 4.74 1.49
C LYS A 56 10.13 3.26 1.84
N MET A 57 9.53 2.80 2.93
CA MET A 57 9.55 1.39 3.30
C MET A 57 8.84 0.54 2.24
N LEU A 58 7.62 0.92 1.86
CA LEU A 58 6.83 0.20 0.87
C LEU A 58 7.49 0.23 -0.51
N GLU A 59 8.10 1.36 -0.90
CA GLU A 59 8.83 1.48 -2.17
C GLU A 59 10.05 0.54 -2.21
N ARG A 60 10.79 0.43 -1.11
CA ARG A 60 11.94 -0.49 -1.02
C ARG A 60 11.52 -1.95 -1.18
N ARG A 61 10.41 -2.35 -0.55
CA ARG A 61 9.85 -3.71 -0.67
C ARG A 61 9.45 -4.01 -2.12
N LEU A 62 8.76 -3.07 -2.75
CA LEU A 62 8.36 -3.20 -4.16
C LEU A 62 9.56 -3.32 -5.11
N LYS A 63 10.61 -2.50 -4.92
CA LYS A 63 11.83 -2.54 -5.75
C LYS A 63 12.61 -3.85 -5.60
N ARG A 64 12.57 -4.45 -4.42
CA ARG A 64 13.20 -5.75 -4.15
C ARG A 64 12.41 -6.93 -4.71
N ARG A 65 11.20 -6.69 -5.23
CA ARG A 65 10.25 -7.74 -5.61
C ARG A 65 10.04 -8.71 -4.46
N ASP A 66 9.93 -8.17 -3.24
CA ASP A 66 9.64 -8.99 -2.07
C ASP A 66 8.31 -9.71 -2.28
N ASP A 67 8.20 -10.90 -1.69
CA ASP A 67 7.01 -11.73 -1.70
C ASP A 67 5.76 -10.94 -1.31
N VAL A 68 4.63 -11.25 -1.95
CA VAL A 68 3.34 -10.59 -1.74
C VAL A 68 2.94 -10.58 -0.27
N GLY A 69 3.25 -11.64 0.49
CA GLY A 69 2.99 -11.73 1.93
C GLY A 69 3.75 -10.68 2.75
N VAL A 70 4.99 -10.34 2.36
CA VAL A 70 5.77 -9.27 3.01
C VAL A 70 5.14 -7.91 2.74
N ILE A 71 4.69 -7.67 1.50
CA ILE A 71 4.00 -6.44 1.12
C ILE A 71 2.68 -6.34 1.88
N MET A 72 1.91 -7.42 1.94
CA MET A 72 0.64 -7.49 2.66
C MET A 72 0.80 -7.19 4.16
N GLY A 73 1.80 -7.80 4.81
CA GLY A 73 2.09 -7.53 6.22
C GLY A 73 2.38 -6.05 6.49
N LEU A 74 3.15 -5.39 5.61
CA LEU A 74 3.42 -3.95 5.74
C LEU A 74 2.15 -3.10 5.57
N LEU A 75 1.27 -3.46 4.63
CA LEU A 75 0.02 -2.74 4.40
C LEU A 75 -0.95 -2.88 5.57
N LEU A 76 -1.04 -4.06 6.18
CA LEU A 76 -1.86 -4.28 7.38
C LEU A 76 -1.36 -3.45 8.57
N GLN A 77 -0.05 -3.44 8.81
CA GLN A 77 0.57 -2.58 9.85
C GLN A 77 0.29 -1.10 9.60
N LEU A 78 0.31 -0.68 8.34
CA LEU A 78 0.02 0.69 7.94
C LEU A 78 -1.45 1.04 8.17
N GLU A 79 -2.39 0.14 7.84
CA GLU A 79 -3.82 0.34 8.09
C GLU A 79 -4.12 0.48 9.59
N GLU A 80 -3.50 -0.36 10.42
CA GLU A 80 -3.63 -0.32 11.88
C GLU A 80 -3.12 1.01 12.44
N LYS A 81 -1.94 1.48 12.00
CA LYS A 81 -1.36 2.77 12.42
C LYS A 81 -2.22 3.98 12.05
N LEU A 82 -3.01 3.87 10.98
CA LEU A 82 -3.89 4.93 10.51
C LEU A 82 -5.24 4.99 11.27
N SER A 83 -5.52 4.02 12.13
CA SER A 83 -6.75 3.90 12.94
C SER A 83 -6.62 4.58 14.29
#